data_AF-A0A7C0ZA48-F1
#
_entry.id   AF-A0A7C0ZA48-F1
#
_cell.length_a   1.000
_cell.length_b   1.000
_cell.length_c   1.000
_cell.angle_alpha   90.00
_cell.angle_beta   90.00
_cell.angle_gamma   90.00
#
_symmetry.space_group_name_H-M   'P 1'
#
loop_
_entity.id
_entity.type
_entity.pdbx_description
1 polymer ?
#
loop_
_entity_poly.entity_id
_entity_poly.type
_entity_poly.pdbx_seq_one_letter_code
_entity_poly.pdbx_strand_id
1 'polypeptide(L)'
;MSILIPQEPRGTPNRWKTIAIILAVLVATQLLFTGVLLTEIISLRRDYSKQYLKLKNLQNQKEALLNKYITLNQTLNKWLESYEKLRKKVNLHSGTNDVKPLITPEDPGVSQLVLSLTGGWQRPGNTRELLDDAFILYNWVVENIEYRSDSPYPVLPPTPDGPLEFREDVWQFANETLQLSAGDCEDMAILLCSLILNYLDGVYPVECIIIEGSSEAHVAVQLYLGNGKIVILDPAGRYYTCDALWQITAKDVETEVHDWLNYWAPILGSGVH
;
A
#
# COMPACT_ATOMS: atom_id res chain seq x y z
N MET A 1 74.88 -53.10 104.08
CA MET A 1 74.01 -52.10 104.71
C MET A 1 73.54 -51.17 103.61
N SER A 2 72.28 -51.30 103.20
CA SER A 2 71.71 -50.62 102.03
C SER A 2 71.26 -49.22 102.41
N ILE A 3 71.70 -48.19 101.68
CA ILE A 3 71.24 -46.81 101.86
C ILE A 3 70.28 -46.49 100.71
N LEU A 4 69.02 -46.26 101.09
CA LEU A 4 67.91 -45.85 100.23
C LEU A 4 68.13 -44.43 99.70
N ILE A 5 68.07 -44.28 98.37
CA ILE A 5 67.92 -42.98 97.71
C ILE A 5 66.42 -42.65 97.70
N PRO A 6 65.97 -41.50 98.25
CA PRO A 6 64.56 -41.12 98.22
C PRO A 6 64.14 -40.76 96.79
N GLN A 7 63.05 -41.37 96.33
CA GLN A 7 62.35 -40.96 95.12
C GLN A 7 61.65 -39.62 95.38
N GLU A 8 61.90 -38.62 94.54
CA GLU A 8 61.12 -37.37 94.55
C GLU A 8 59.63 -37.67 94.31
N PRO A 9 58.71 -36.98 95.01
CA PRO A 9 57.29 -37.18 94.80
C PRO A 9 56.91 -36.62 93.44
N ARG A 10 56.39 -37.49 92.56
CA ARG A 10 55.69 -37.08 91.33
C ARG A 10 54.55 -36.15 91.74
N GLY A 11 54.72 -34.86 91.47
CA GLY A 11 53.70 -33.85 91.68
C GLY A 11 52.41 -34.25 90.97
N THR A 12 51.30 -34.24 91.72
CA THR A 12 49.96 -34.40 91.14
C THR A 12 49.72 -33.30 90.10
N PRO A 13 49.14 -33.60 88.94
CA PRO A 13 48.89 -32.59 87.93
C PRO A 13 48.01 -31.49 88.53
N ASN A 14 48.48 -30.24 88.46
CA ASN A 14 47.76 -29.10 89.01
C ASN A 14 46.43 -28.95 88.23
N ARG A 15 45.33 -29.45 88.80
CA ARG A 15 43.99 -29.55 88.16
C ARG A 15 43.53 -28.22 87.53
N TRP A 16 43.90 -27.10 88.14
CA TRP A 16 43.62 -25.76 87.64
C TRP A 16 44.34 -25.43 86.33
N LYS A 17 45.57 -25.92 86.14
CA LYS A 17 46.29 -25.80 84.86
C LYS A 17 45.61 -26.62 83.77
N THR A 18 45.18 -27.85 84.08
CA THR A 18 44.48 -28.71 83.11
C THR A 18 43.14 -28.11 82.69
N ILE A 19 42.35 -27.58 83.63
CA ILE A 19 41.08 -26.90 83.36
C ILE A 19 41.32 -25.65 82.50
N ALA A 20 42.33 -24.83 82.82
CA ALA A 20 42.67 -23.63 82.05
C ALA A 20 43.07 -23.97 80.60
N ILE A 21 43.81 -25.06 80.38
CA ILE A 21 44.19 -25.52 79.04
C ILE A 21 42.95 -25.98 78.26
N ILE A 22 42.05 -26.75 78.87
CA ILE A 22 40.81 -27.21 78.21
C ILE A 22 39.92 -26.02 77.82
N LEU A 23 39.77 -25.03 78.71
CA LEU A 23 39.04 -23.79 78.43
C LEU A 23 39.69 -22.98 77.31
N ALA A 24 41.02 -22.85 77.30
CA ALA A 24 41.74 -22.17 76.23
C ALA A 24 41.56 -22.86 74.88
N VAL A 25 41.58 -24.20 74.84
CA VAL A 25 41.32 -24.98 73.63
C VAL A 25 39.89 -24.81 73.15
N LEU A 26 38.89 -24.85 74.04
CA LEU A 26 37.48 -24.63 73.69
C LEU A 26 37.21 -23.23 73.15
N VAL A 27 37.83 -22.21 73.75
CA VAL A 27 37.73 -20.83 73.25
C VAL A 27 38.42 -20.71 71.90
N ALA A 28 39.60 -21.30 71.73
CA ALA A 28 40.33 -21.29 70.46
C ALA A 28 39.54 -21.99 69.34
N THR A 29 38.92 -23.16 69.60
CA THR A 29 38.09 -23.86 68.61
C THR A 29 36.82 -23.09 68.28
N GLN A 30 36.17 -22.45 69.27
CA GLN A 30 35.01 -21.59 69.04
C GLN A 30 35.37 -20.37 68.17
N LEU A 31 36.52 -19.73 68.43
CA LEU A 31 37.02 -18.61 67.63
C LEU A 31 37.37 -19.03 66.19
N LEU A 32 37.97 -20.21 66.01
CA LEU A 32 38.23 -20.77 64.68
C LEU A 32 36.93 -21.04 63.92
N PHE A 33 35.96 -21.70 64.56
CA PHE A 33 34.67 -22.02 63.95
C PHE A 33 33.87 -20.76 63.57
N THR A 34 33.81 -19.77 64.45
CA THR A 34 33.17 -18.48 64.18
C THR A 34 33.89 -17.70 63.08
N GLY A 35 35.23 -17.77 63.02
CA GLY A 35 36.02 -17.21 61.93
C GLY A 35 35.67 -17.83 60.58
N VAL A 36 35.59 -19.15 60.48
CA VAL A 36 35.19 -19.87 59.25
C VAL A 36 33.77 -19.46 58.83
N LEU A 37 32.80 -19.49 59.74
CA LEU A 37 31.42 -19.07 59.46
C LEU A 37 31.36 -17.61 58.96
N LEU A 38 32.14 -16.71 59.57
CA LEU A 38 32.18 -15.31 59.13
C LEU A 38 32.71 -15.19 57.71
N THR A 39 33.75 -15.95 57.35
CA THR A 39 34.28 -15.96 55.98
C THR A 39 33.28 -16.51 54.96
N GLU A 40 32.55 -17.58 55.30
CA GLU A 40 31.49 -18.14 54.45
C GLU A 40 30.34 -17.14 54.26
N ILE A 41 29.87 -16.48 55.32
CA ILE A 41 28.82 -15.45 55.25
C ILE A 41 29.25 -14.29 54.37
N ILE A 42 30.50 -13.81 54.50
CA ILE A 42 31.04 -12.74 53.67
C ILE A 42 31.10 -13.18 52.20
N SER A 43 31.55 -14.39 51.92
CA SER A 43 31.60 -14.93 50.55
C SER A 43 30.20 -15.04 49.96
N LEU A 44 29.25 -15.61 50.71
CA LEU A 44 27.87 -15.79 50.27
C LEU A 44 27.18 -14.44 49.99
N ARG A 45 27.38 -13.44 50.87
CA ARG A 45 26.90 -12.07 50.65
C ARG A 45 27.49 -11.46 49.38
N ARG A 46 28.79 -11.65 49.14
CA ARG A 46 29.46 -11.17 47.93
C ARG A 46 28.87 -11.82 46.68
N ASP A 47 28.68 -13.14 46.68
CA ASP A 47 28.15 -13.86 45.53
C ASP A 47 26.67 -13.52 45.28
N TYR A 48 25.87 -13.36 46.35
CA TYR A 48 24.51 -12.84 46.27
C TYR A 48 24.48 -11.45 45.62
N SER A 49 25.34 -10.53 46.07
CA SER A 49 25.40 -9.18 45.50
C SER A 49 25.75 -9.20 44.01
N LYS A 50 26.70 -10.05 43.59
CA LYS A 50 27.06 -10.24 42.18
C LYS A 50 25.88 -10.77 41.37
N GLN A 51 25.18 -11.78 41.87
CA GLN A 51 24.00 -12.35 41.20
C GLN A 51 22.87 -11.32 41.09
N TYR A 52 22.61 -10.55 42.15
CA TYR A 52 21.62 -9.48 42.15
C TYR A 52 21.94 -8.41 41.09
N LEU A 53 23.19 -7.95 41.02
CA LEU A 53 23.64 -7.02 39.97
C LEU A 53 23.47 -7.61 38.57
N LYS A 54 23.82 -8.89 38.38
CA LYS A 54 23.64 -9.58 37.10
C LYS A 54 22.17 -9.65 36.70
N LEU A 55 21.27 -9.97 37.63
CA LEU A 55 19.83 -10.04 37.38
C LEU A 55 19.25 -8.67 37.05
N LYS A 56 19.66 -7.63 37.77
CA LYS A 56 19.27 -6.23 37.47
C LYS A 56 19.74 -5.79 36.08
N ASN A 57 20.98 -6.13 35.71
CA ASN A 57 21.50 -5.82 34.38
C ASN A 57 20.73 -6.56 33.27
N LEU A 58 20.42 -7.85 33.47
CA LEU A 58 19.61 -8.63 32.53
C LEU A 58 18.20 -8.06 32.39
N GLN A 59 17.59 -7.59 33.48
CA GLN A 59 16.28 -6.95 33.44
C GLN A 59 16.33 -5.65 32.61
N ASN A 60 17.32 -4.80 32.82
CA ASN A 60 17.51 -3.58 32.02
C ASN A 60 17.72 -3.90 30.53
N GLN A 61 18.50 -4.95 30.22
CA GLN A 61 18.71 -5.39 28.84
C GLN A 61 17.41 -5.89 28.19
N LYS A 62 16.59 -6.64 28.94
CA LYS A 62 15.27 -7.10 28.48
C LYS A 62 14.35 -5.93 28.17
N GLU A 63 14.28 -4.93 29.04
CA GLU A 63 13.46 -3.73 28.83
C GLU A 63 13.94 -2.93 27.61
N ALA A 64 15.25 -2.75 27.46
CA ALA A 64 15.81 -2.10 26.27
C ALA A 64 15.50 -2.86 24.97
N LEU A 65 15.54 -4.19 25.00
CA LEU A 65 15.20 -5.02 23.84
C LEU A 65 13.69 -4.94 23.50
N LEU A 66 12.82 -4.93 24.52
CA LEU A 66 11.39 -4.77 24.34
C LEU A 66 11.05 -3.44 23.67
N ASN A 67 11.68 -2.35 24.12
CA ASN A 67 11.48 -1.02 23.51
C ASN A 67 11.95 -0.98 22.05
N LYS A 68 13.09 -1.63 21.74
CA LYS A 68 13.56 -1.78 20.36
C LYS A 68 12.57 -2.56 19.50
N TYR A 69 12.04 -3.67 20.03
CA TYR A 69 11.05 -4.48 19.33
C TYR A 69 9.77 -3.69 19.03
N ILE A 70 9.23 -2.94 20.00
CA ILE A 70 8.04 -2.10 19.81
C ILE A 70 8.28 -1.05 18.72
N THR A 71 9.42 -0.36 18.78
CA THR A 71 9.79 0.68 17.80
C THR A 71 9.94 0.09 16.39
N LEU A 72 10.58 -1.07 16.28
CA LEU A 72 10.77 -1.77 15.01
C LEU A 72 9.41 -2.18 14.42
N ASN A 73 8.51 -2.73 15.24
CA ASN A 73 7.19 -3.16 14.81
C ASN A 73 6.34 -1.98 14.31
N GLN A 74 6.37 -0.84 15.02
CA GLN A 74 5.70 0.39 14.58
C GLN A 74 6.26 0.91 13.25
N THR A 75 7.59 0.88 13.10
CA THR A 75 8.26 1.30 11.86
C THR A 75 7.89 0.40 10.69
N LEU A 76 7.87 -0.92 10.91
CA LEU A 76 7.47 -1.90 9.90
C LEU A 76 6.03 -1.69 9.45
N ASN A 77 5.09 -1.51 10.38
CA ASN A 77 3.68 -1.27 10.04
C ASN A 77 3.50 0.00 9.21
N LYS A 78 4.16 1.10 9.61
CA LYS A 78 4.12 2.36 8.86
C LYS A 78 4.69 2.20 7.45
N TRP A 79 5.76 1.42 7.30
CA TRP A 79 6.36 1.16 6.00
C TRP A 79 5.45 0.30 5.11
N LEU A 80 4.82 -0.74 5.66
CA LEU A 80 3.84 -1.57 4.93
C LEU A 80 2.63 -0.76 4.48
N GLU A 81 2.09 0.12 5.33
CA GLU A 81 1.00 1.02 4.95
C GLU A 81 1.40 2.01 3.84
N SER A 82 2.63 2.53 3.91
CA SER A 82 3.15 3.46 2.91
C SER A 82 3.36 2.76 1.57
N TYR A 83 3.88 1.53 1.60
CA TYR A 83 4.02 0.70 0.41
C TYR A 83 2.68 0.40 -0.23
N GLU A 84 1.67 -0.01 0.54
CA GLU A 84 0.35 -0.32 -0.01
C GLU A 84 -0.31 0.92 -0.64
N LYS A 85 -0.11 2.11 -0.07
CA LYS A 85 -0.56 3.37 -0.69
C LYS A 85 0.14 3.64 -2.02
N LEU A 86 1.46 3.42 -2.09
CA LEU A 86 2.22 3.58 -3.33
C LEU A 86 1.77 2.58 -4.38
N ARG A 87 1.67 1.29 -3.99
CA ARG A 87 1.18 0.21 -4.83
C ARG A 87 -0.19 0.50 -5.42
N LYS A 88 -1.15 0.96 -4.62
CA LYS A 88 -2.48 1.34 -5.12
C LYS A 88 -2.44 2.46 -6.15
N LYS A 89 -1.58 3.47 -5.95
CA LYS A 89 -1.44 4.58 -6.89
C LYS A 89 -0.81 4.14 -8.21
N VAL A 90 0.29 3.38 -8.14
CA VAL A 90 0.97 2.88 -9.35
C VAL A 90 0.06 1.91 -10.10
N ASN A 91 -0.50 0.92 -9.41
CA ASN A 91 -1.30 -0.13 -10.05
C ASN A 91 -2.69 0.36 -10.51
N LEU A 92 -3.10 1.59 -10.20
CA LEU A 92 -4.33 2.17 -10.74
C LEU A 92 -4.28 2.26 -12.28
N HIS A 93 -3.11 2.61 -12.82
CA HIS A 93 -2.89 2.75 -14.26
C HIS A 93 -2.81 1.41 -15.00
N SER A 94 -2.62 0.29 -14.30
CA SER A 94 -2.34 -1.01 -14.94
C SER A 94 -3.54 -1.78 -15.49
N GLY A 95 -4.71 -1.15 -15.64
CA GLY A 95 -5.96 -1.75 -16.14
C GLY A 95 -6.60 -2.87 -15.30
N THR A 96 -5.90 -3.38 -14.26
CA THR A 96 -6.34 -4.55 -13.47
C THR A 96 -7.30 -4.26 -12.32
N ASN A 97 -7.52 -2.98 -12.03
CA ASN A 97 -8.32 -2.54 -10.89
C ASN A 97 -9.58 -1.81 -11.38
N ASP A 98 -10.36 -1.31 -10.43
CA ASP A 98 -11.40 -0.32 -10.74
C ASP A 98 -10.74 0.93 -11.34
N VAL A 99 -10.85 1.07 -12.67
CA VAL A 99 -10.33 2.20 -13.46
C VAL A 99 -11.24 3.43 -13.45
N LYS A 100 -12.44 3.32 -12.86
CA LYS A 100 -13.38 4.46 -12.70
C LYS A 100 -12.74 5.73 -12.11
N PRO A 101 -11.80 5.67 -11.15
CA PRO A 101 -11.15 6.87 -10.62
C PRO A 101 -10.37 7.68 -11.66
N LEU A 102 -10.06 7.12 -12.84
CA LEU A 102 -9.36 7.83 -13.93
C LEU A 102 -10.29 8.81 -14.67
N ILE A 103 -11.61 8.53 -14.66
CA ILE A 103 -12.65 9.42 -15.15
C ILE A 103 -12.84 10.54 -14.13
N THR A 104 -12.37 11.74 -14.49
CA THR A 104 -12.18 12.87 -13.56
C THR A 104 -12.86 14.14 -14.07
N PRO A 105 -14.21 14.17 -14.12
CA PRO A 105 -14.96 15.34 -14.63
C PRO A 105 -14.70 16.61 -13.81
N GLU A 106 -14.41 16.48 -12.51
CA GLU A 106 -14.14 17.61 -11.61
C GLU A 106 -12.70 18.15 -11.69
N ASP A 107 -11.85 17.58 -12.56
CA ASP A 107 -10.50 18.10 -12.74
C ASP A 107 -10.56 19.55 -13.28
N PRO A 108 -9.77 20.50 -12.74
CA PRO A 108 -9.80 21.90 -13.18
C PRO A 108 -9.45 22.07 -14.66
N GLY A 109 -8.55 21.25 -15.22
CA GLY A 109 -8.18 21.30 -16.63
C GLY A 109 -9.32 20.85 -17.53
N VAL A 110 -10.02 19.77 -17.14
CA VAL A 110 -11.23 19.28 -17.80
C VAL A 110 -12.32 20.36 -17.77
N SER A 111 -12.63 20.89 -16.59
CA SER A 111 -13.66 21.94 -16.41
C SER A 111 -13.38 23.19 -17.23
N GLN A 112 -12.12 23.65 -17.22
CA GLN A 112 -11.72 24.84 -17.97
C GLN A 112 -11.83 24.64 -19.48
N LEU A 113 -11.48 23.44 -19.97
CA LEU A 113 -11.58 23.10 -21.38
C LEU A 113 -13.03 23.04 -21.83
N VAL A 114 -13.90 22.34 -21.10
CA VAL A 114 -15.35 22.26 -21.40
C VAL A 114 -15.94 23.65 -21.50
N LEU A 115 -15.73 24.50 -20.49
CA LEU A 115 -16.26 25.86 -20.49
C LEU A 115 -15.73 26.68 -21.68
N SER A 116 -14.47 26.50 -22.07
CA SER A 116 -13.88 27.24 -23.20
C SER A 116 -14.45 26.83 -24.56
N LEU A 117 -14.85 25.56 -24.71
CA LEU A 117 -15.32 25.02 -25.98
C LEU A 117 -16.83 25.19 -26.17
N THR A 118 -17.61 24.99 -25.11
CA THR A 118 -19.08 24.97 -25.20
C THR A 118 -19.73 26.23 -24.62
N GLY A 119 -19.01 26.96 -23.77
CA GLY A 119 -19.60 28.04 -22.95
C GLY A 119 -20.52 27.53 -21.84
N GLY A 120 -20.53 26.22 -21.58
CA GLY A 120 -21.42 25.55 -20.62
C GLY A 120 -22.79 25.21 -21.22
N TRP A 121 -23.55 24.37 -20.52
CA TRP A 121 -24.87 23.93 -20.98
C TRP A 121 -25.93 25.00 -20.73
N GLN A 122 -26.24 25.78 -21.77
CA GLN A 122 -27.08 26.99 -21.68
C GLN A 122 -28.58 26.66 -21.61
N ARG A 123 -29.01 25.56 -22.25
CA ARG A 123 -30.41 25.10 -22.25
C ARG A 123 -30.50 23.63 -21.83
N PRO A 124 -30.43 23.33 -20.51
CA PRO A 124 -30.61 21.99 -19.99
C PRO A 124 -31.89 21.32 -20.51
N GLY A 125 -31.75 20.10 -21.03
CA GLY A 125 -32.83 19.33 -21.66
C GLY A 125 -33.03 19.60 -23.17
N ASN A 126 -32.32 20.55 -23.77
CA ASN A 126 -32.28 20.68 -25.23
C ASN A 126 -31.35 19.61 -25.83
N THR A 127 -31.94 18.55 -26.39
CA THR A 127 -31.18 17.45 -27.00
C THR A 127 -30.29 17.89 -28.15
N ARG A 128 -30.67 18.90 -28.93
CA ARG A 128 -29.85 19.33 -30.06
C ARG A 128 -28.58 20.05 -29.60
N GLU A 129 -28.70 20.96 -28.65
CA GLU A 129 -27.54 21.62 -28.02
C GLU A 129 -26.61 20.61 -27.38
N LEU A 130 -27.17 19.64 -26.65
CA LEU A 130 -26.38 18.56 -26.05
C LEU A 130 -25.55 17.84 -27.12
N LEU A 131 -26.19 17.40 -28.21
CA LEU A 131 -25.51 16.67 -29.27
C LEU A 131 -24.45 17.52 -29.96
N ASP A 132 -24.75 18.79 -30.25
CA ASP A 132 -23.79 19.71 -30.87
C ASP A 132 -22.57 19.93 -29.98
N ASP A 133 -22.77 20.17 -28.68
CA ASP A 133 -21.68 20.40 -27.73
C ASP A 133 -20.88 19.12 -27.46
N ALA A 134 -21.54 17.97 -27.35
CA ALA A 134 -20.86 16.66 -27.25
C ALA A 134 -20.00 16.38 -28.48
N PHE A 135 -20.45 16.76 -29.67
CA PHE A 135 -19.68 16.63 -30.90
C PHE A 135 -18.49 17.60 -30.97
N ILE A 136 -18.63 18.82 -30.43
CA ILE A 136 -17.51 19.76 -30.28
C ILE A 136 -16.42 19.14 -29.39
N LEU A 137 -16.80 18.58 -28.23
CA LEU A 137 -15.87 17.93 -27.31
C LEU A 137 -15.19 16.72 -27.97
N TYR A 138 -15.96 15.88 -28.66
CA TYR A 138 -15.45 14.74 -29.43
C TYR A 138 -14.41 15.16 -30.48
N ASN A 139 -14.75 16.13 -31.35
CA ASN A 139 -13.84 16.58 -32.40
C ASN A 139 -12.57 17.18 -31.82
N TRP A 140 -12.69 17.94 -30.72
CA TRP A 140 -11.51 18.47 -30.05
C TRP A 140 -10.56 17.35 -29.63
N VAL A 141 -11.05 16.26 -29.03
CA VAL A 141 -10.22 15.10 -28.66
C VAL A 141 -9.58 14.47 -29.91
N VAL A 142 -10.36 14.22 -30.96
CA VAL A 142 -9.87 13.63 -32.23
C VAL A 142 -8.79 14.48 -32.92
N GLU A 143 -8.87 15.80 -32.79
CA GLU A 143 -7.98 16.75 -33.45
C GLU A 143 -6.73 17.10 -32.62
N ASN A 144 -6.80 17.00 -31.29
CA ASN A 144 -5.76 17.50 -30.39
C ASN A 144 -5.02 16.41 -29.60
N ILE A 145 -5.53 15.17 -29.58
CA ILE A 145 -4.87 14.03 -28.92
C ILE A 145 -4.29 13.10 -29.97
N GLU A 146 -2.96 12.95 -29.96
CA GLU A 146 -2.24 12.02 -30.83
C GLU A 146 -2.42 10.58 -30.34
N TYR A 147 -2.82 9.67 -31.24
CA TYR A 147 -2.89 8.25 -30.91
C TYR A 147 -1.49 7.70 -30.65
N ARG A 148 -1.24 7.22 -29.43
CA ARG A 148 0.06 6.72 -29.00
C ARG A 148 -0.10 5.44 -28.20
N SER A 149 0.38 4.33 -28.75
CA SER A 149 0.45 3.06 -28.04
C SER A 149 1.25 3.17 -26.75
N ASP A 150 0.85 2.37 -25.78
CA ASP A 150 1.48 2.32 -24.50
C ASP A 150 2.89 1.75 -24.47
N SER A 151 3.56 2.07 -23.36
CA SER A 151 4.89 1.57 -23.04
C SER A 151 4.83 0.68 -21.79
N PRO A 152 5.76 -0.27 -21.63
CA PRO A 152 5.76 -1.16 -20.47
C PRO A 152 5.69 -0.41 -19.14
N TYR A 153 4.62 -0.64 -18.37
CA TYR A 153 4.37 0.02 -17.10
C TYR A 153 4.48 -0.95 -15.92
N PRO A 154 5.15 -0.54 -14.82
CA PRO A 154 5.37 -1.42 -13.69
C PRO A 154 4.09 -1.70 -12.90
N VAL A 155 3.87 -2.96 -12.55
CA VAL A 155 2.85 -3.39 -11.58
C VAL A 155 3.55 -3.80 -10.30
N LEU A 156 3.30 -3.04 -9.23
CA LEU A 156 3.93 -3.30 -7.94
C LEU A 156 3.32 -4.55 -7.26
N PRO A 157 4.16 -5.49 -6.78
CA PRO A 157 3.70 -6.74 -6.18
C PRO A 157 3.00 -6.53 -4.83
N PRO A 158 2.16 -7.47 -4.35
CA PRO A 158 1.50 -7.36 -3.05
C PRO A 158 2.45 -7.20 -1.86
N THR A 159 3.67 -7.72 -1.95
CA THR A 159 4.73 -7.54 -0.95
C THR A 159 5.94 -6.84 -1.57
N PRO A 160 6.69 -6.01 -0.83
CA PRO A 160 7.78 -5.20 -1.39
C PRO A 160 8.99 -5.99 -1.89
N ASP A 161 9.10 -7.25 -1.49
CA ASP A 161 10.13 -8.21 -1.93
C ASP A 161 9.66 -9.11 -3.09
N GLY A 162 8.42 -8.93 -3.55
CA GLY A 162 7.87 -9.67 -4.67
C GLY A 162 8.51 -9.31 -6.02
N PRO A 163 8.27 -10.12 -7.07
CA PRO A 163 8.74 -9.82 -8.41
C PRO A 163 8.03 -8.58 -8.98
N LEU A 164 8.76 -7.78 -9.76
CA LEU A 164 8.19 -6.70 -10.55
C LEU A 164 7.63 -7.26 -11.86
N GLU A 165 6.39 -6.95 -12.14
CA GLU A 165 5.73 -7.27 -13.42
C GLU A 165 5.60 -5.99 -14.26
N PHE A 166 5.57 -6.16 -15.57
CA PHE A 166 5.31 -5.06 -16.51
C PHE A 166 4.09 -5.42 -17.36
N ARG A 167 3.28 -4.41 -17.66
CA ARG A 167 2.13 -4.51 -18.58
C ARG A 167 2.28 -3.53 -19.71
N GLU A 168 1.75 -3.91 -20.86
CA GLU A 168 1.77 -3.12 -22.10
C GLU A 168 0.46 -2.32 -22.27
N ASP A 169 -0.21 -2.00 -21.16
CA ASP A 169 -1.55 -1.37 -21.10
C ASP A 169 -1.61 -0.47 -19.85
N VAL A 170 -1.82 0.83 -20.05
CA VAL A 170 -1.51 1.94 -19.14
C VAL A 170 -2.53 3.06 -19.27
N TRP A 171 -3.54 2.97 -18.43
CA TRP A 171 -4.67 3.86 -18.45
C TRP A 171 -4.32 5.18 -17.76
N GLN A 172 -4.51 6.31 -18.43
CA GLN A 172 -4.20 7.64 -17.91
C GLN A 172 -5.40 8.29 -17.23
N PHE A 173 -5.13 9.21 -16.30
CA PHE A 173 -6.15 10.19 -15.92
C PHE A 173 -6.45 11.12 -17.09
N ALA A 174 -7.69 11.62 -17.17
CA ALA A 174 -8.06 12.61 -18.20
C ALA A 174 -7.09 13.81 -18.26
N ASN A 175 -6.59 14.29 -17.11
CA ASN A 175 -5.65 15.40 -17.08
C ASN A 175 -4.23 15.04 -17.55
N GLU A 176 -3.82 13.77 -17.47
CA GLU A 176 -2.54 13.29 -17.96
C GLU A 176 -2.59 13.25 -19.49
N THR A 177 -3.68 12.71 -20.07
CA THR A 177 -3.92 12.73 -21.52
C THR A 177 -3.95 14.17 -22.06
N LEU A 178 -4.59 15.11 -21.34
CA LEU A 178 -4.56 16.54 -21.70
C LEU A 178 -3.14 17.12 -21.70
N GLN A 179 -2.34 16.85 -20.66
CA GLN A 179 -0.99 17.38 -20.53
C GLN A 179 -0.03 16.79 -21.56
N LEU A 180 -0.18 15.50 -21.86
CA LEU A 180 0.62 14.79 -22.85
C LEU A 180 0.18 15.10 -24.28
N SER A 181 -1.09 15.49 -24.47
CA SER A 181 -1.73 15.61 -25.79
C SER A 181 -1.61 14.33 -26.61
N ALA A 182 -1.56 13.18 -25.94
CA ALA A 182 -1.38 11.87 -26.55
C ALA A 182 -1.87 10.76 -25.61
N GLY A 183 -2.38 9.68 -26.19
CA GLY A 183 -2.89 8.48 -25.53
C GLY A 183 -3.52 7.55 -26.57
N ASP A 184 -3.83 6.32 -26.22
CA ASP A 184 -4.52 5.37 -27.10
C ASP A 184 -6.02 5.29 -26.78
N CYS A 185 -6.67 4.14 -27.01
CA CYS A 185 -8.12 4.06 -27.09
C CYS A 185 -8.82 4.41 -25.78
N GLU A 186 -8.36 3.85 -24.67
CA GLU A 186 -8.90 4.08 -23.34
C GLU A 186 -8.58 5.48 -22.82
N ASP A 187 -7.38 6.01 -23.10
CA ASP A 187 -6.99 7.35 -22.68
C ASP A 187 -7.87 8.41 -23.33
N MET A 188 -8.05 8.30 -24.64
CA MET A 188 -8.92 9.21 -25.40
C MET A 188 -10.38 9.09 -24.95
N ALA A 189 -10.86 7.87 -24.66
CA ALA A 189 -12.21 7.63 -24.16
C ALA A 189 -12.41 8.16 -22.73
N ILE A 190 -11.46 7.96 -21.82
CA ILE A 190 -11.49 8.47 -20.44
C ILE A 190 -11.54 9.99 -20.44
N LEU A 191 -10.71 10.64 -21.27
CA LEU A 191 -10.73 12.08 -21.43
C LEU A 191 -12.10 12.55 -21.95
N LEU A 192 -12.59 11.99 -23.06
CA LEU A 192 -13.87 12.37 -23.63
C LEU A 192 -15.05 12.16 -22.66
N CYS A 193 -15.06 11.02 -21.96
CA CYS A 193 -16.06 10.72 -20.94
C CYS A 193 -16.05 11.75 -19.81
N SER A 194 -14.87 12.13 -19.33
CA SER A 194 -14.70 13.17 -18.30
C SER A 194 -15.20 14.54 -18.77
N LEU A 195 -14.92 14.92 -20.02
CA LEU A 195 -15.40 16.18 -20.60
C LEU A 195 -16.93 16.22 -20.71
N ILE A 196 -17.55 15.14 -21.21
CA ILE A 196 -19.01 15.08 -21.36
C ILE A 196 -19.70 15.03 -20.00
N LEU A 197 -19.19 14.25 -19.04
CA LEU A 197 -19.72 14.21 -17.67
C LEU A 197 -19.66 15.59 -17.00
N ASN A 198 -18.55 16.31 -17.15
CA ASN A 198 -18.41 17.68 -16.64
C ASN A 198 -19.45 18.62 -17.27
N TYR A 199 -19.63 18.54 -18.59
CA TYR A 199 -20.61 19.37 -19.31
C TYR A 199 -22.05 19.11 -18.85
N LEU A 200 -22.40 17.84 -18.60
CA LEU A 200 -23.77 17.42 -18.29
C LEU A 200 -24.16 17.54 -16.81
N ASP A 201 -23.20 17.75 -15.90
CA ASP A 201 -23.44 17.82 -14.46
C ASP A 201 -24.31 16.63 -13.94
N GLY A 202 -24.04 15.44 -14.47
CA GLY A 202 -24.72 14.19 -14.09
C GLY A 202 -26.18 14.03 -14.54
N VAL A 203 -26.70 14.86 -15.46
CA VAL A 203 -28.10 14.77 -15.91
C VAL A 203 -28.37 13.52 -16.76
N TYR A 204 -27.43 13.13 -17.61
CA TYR A 204 -27.54 11.90 -18.41
C TYR A 204 -26.41 10.92 -18.07
N PRO A 205 -26.68 9.60 -18.13
CA PRO A 205 -25.63 8.59 -17.99
C PRO A 205 -24.65 8.67 -19.15
N VAL A 206 -23.36 8.73 -18.81
CA VAL A 206 -22.22 8.66 -19.73
C VAL A 206 -21.27 7.61 -19.19
N GLU A 207 -20.80 6.72 -20.05
CA GLU A 207 -19.96 5.59 -19.65
C GLU A 207 -18.89 5.34 -20.71
N CYS A 208 -17.71 4.89 -20.29
CA CYS A 208 -16.80 4.21 -21.20
C CYS A 208 -17.32 2.79 -21.44
N ILE A 209 -17.37 2.38 -22.70
CA ILE A 209 -17.73 1.02 -23.13
C ILE A 209 -16.52 0.36 -23.77
N ILE A 210 -16.36 -0.92 -23.48
CA ILE A 210 -15.26 -1.75 -23.97
C ILE A 210 -15.86 -2.83 -24.84
N ILE A 211 -15.25 -3.06 -26.00
CA ILE A 211 -15.52 -4.21 -26.84
C ILE A 211 -14.28 -5.07 -26.94
N GLU A 212 -14.48 -6.38 -27.02
CA GLU A 212 -13.39 -7.35 -27.08
C GLU A 212 -13.58 -8.27 -28.28
N GLY A 213 -12.51 -8.43 -29.07
CA GLY A 213 -12.43 -9.44 -30.13
C GLY A 213 -11.39 -10.51 -29.83
N SER A 214 -11.16 -11.40 -30.79
CA SER A 214 -10.12 -12.44 -30.67
C SER A 214 -8.69 -11.91 -30.64
N SER A 215 -8.47 -10.66 -31.06
CA SER A 215 -7.14 -10.09 -31.26
C SER A 215 -6.82 -8.99 -30.25
N GLU A 216 -7.71 -8.03 -30.09
CA GLU A 216 -7.52 -6.82 -29.29
C GLU A 216 -8.85 -6.40 -28.65
N ALA A 217 -8.77 -5.47 -27.70
CA ALA A 217 -9.91 -4.78 -27.12
C ALA A 217 -9.90 -3.32 -27.57
N HIS A 218 -11.05 -2.65 -27.54
CA HIS A 218 -11.18 -1.24 -27.89
C HIS A 218 -12.17 -0.52 -26.98
N VAL A 219 -11.93 0.77 -26.71
CA VAL A 219 -12.72 1.58 -25.79
C VAL A 219 -13.32 2.80 -26.48
N ALA A 220 -14.59 3.08 -26.21
CA ALA A 220 -15.29 4.29 -26.64
C ALA A 220 -16.18 4.85 -25.53
N VAL A 221 -16.89 5.94 -25.81
CA VAL A 221 -17.84 6.57 -24.88
C VAL A 221 -19.26 6.36 -25.37
N GLN A 222 -20.17 5.98 -24.48
CA GLN A 222 -21.61 6.01 -24.73
C GLN A 222 -22.31 7.07 -23.90
N LEU A 223 -23.35 7.64 -24.48
CA LEU A 223 -24.30 8.53 -23.82
C LEU A 223 -25.71 7.96 -23.98
N TYR A 224 -26.43 7.79 -22.86
CA TYR A 224 -27.82 7.32 -22.87
C TYR A 224 -28.81 8.49 -22.77
N LEU A 225 -29.59 8.73 -23.83
CA LEU A 225 -30.54 9.85 -23.89
C LEU A 225 -31.96 9.50 -23.40
N GLY A 226 -32.17 8.26 -22.95
CA GLY A 226 -33.49 7.74 -22.61
C GLY A 226 -34.25 7.13 -23.79
N ASN A 227 -35.38 6.47 -23.50
CA ASN A 227 -36.26 5.84 -24.48
C ASN A 227 -35.56 4.82 -25.41
N GLY A 228 -34.52 4.14 -24.90
CA GLY A 228 -33.76 3.15 -25.68
C GLY A 228 -32.87 3.76 -26.76
N LYS A 229 -32.49 5.04 -26.63
CA LYS A 229 -31.59 5.72 -27.57
C LYS A 229 -30.23 6.02 -26.97
N ILE A 230 -29.18 5.79 -27.75
CA ILE A 230 -27.79 6.08 -27.39
C ILE A 230 -27.08 6.88 -28.47
N VAL A 231 -25.95 7.46 -28.05
CA VAL A 231 -24.90 8.00 -28.91
C VAL A 231 -23.60 7.33 -28.50
N ILE A 232 -22.88 6.76 -29.45
CA ILE A 232 -21.51 6.26 -29.28
C ILE A 232 -20.56 7.30 -29.90
N LEU A 233 -19.52 7.65 -29.15
CA LEU A 233 -18.45 8.55 -29.54
C LEU A 233 -17.12 7.84 -29.32
N ASP A 234 -16.43 7.54 -30.40
CA ASP A 234 -15.21 6.76 -30.43
C ASP A 234 -14.07 7.60 -31.04
N PRO A 235 -13.30 8.29 -30.19
CA PRO A 235 -12.30 9.25 -30.68
C PRO A 235 -11.12 8.56 -31.35
N ALA A 236 -10.65 7.42 -30.81
CA ALA A 236 -9.57 6.64 -31.39
C ALA A 236 -9.96 5.99 -32.72
N GLY A 237 -11.18 5.46 -32.81
CA GLY A 237 -11.76 4.90 -34.02
C GLY A 237 -12.21 5.93 -35.04
N ARG A 238 -12.30 7.21 -34.68
CA ARG A 238 -12.94 8.27 -35.49
C ARG A 238 -14.38 7.90 -35.89
N TYR A 239 -15.08 7.19 -35.01
CA TYR A 239 -16.48 6.82 -35.18
C TYR A 239 -17.38 7.67 -34.26
N TYR A 240 -18.55 8.04 -34.76
CA TYR A 240 -19.59 8.65 -33.95
C TYR A 240 -20.97 8.33 -34.52
N THR A 241 -21.97 8.21 -33.66
CA THR A 241 -23.37 8.02 -34.08
C THR A 241 -23.82 9.21 -34.92
N CYS A 242 -24.09 8.96 -36.19
CA CYS A 242 -24.55 9.98 -37.13
C CYS A 242 -25.71 9.50 -37.99
N ASP A 243 -26.41 10.47 -38.57
CA ASP A 243 -27.41 10.22 -39.61
C ASP A 243 -26.75 10.06 -40.99
N ALA A 244 -27.57 9.84 -42.03
CA ALA A 244 -27.09 9.66 -43.40
C ALA A 244 -26.41 10.91 -43.99
N LEU A 245 -26.49 12.07 -43.32
CA LEU A 245 -25.83 13.32 -43.69
C LEU A 245 -24.59 13.61 -42.83
N TRP A 246 -24.12 12.63 -42.05
CA TRP A 246 -22.99 12.76 -41.12
C TRP A 246 -23.23 13.78 -40.01
N GLN A 247 -24.49 14.08 -39.68
CA GLN A 247 -24.82 14.89 -38.52
C GLN A 247 -24.94 14.00 -37.30
N ILE A 248 -24.33 14.41 -36.18
CA ILE A 248 -24.47 13.69 -34.91
C ILE A 248 -25.94 13.53 -34.54
N THR A 249 -26.32 12.31 -34.18
CA THR A 249 -27.69 11.95 -33.83
C THR A 249 -27.70 10.86 -32.78
N ALA A 250 -28.89 10.46 -32.33
CA ALA A 250 -29.06 9.31 -31.45
C ALA A 250 -29.89 8.23 -32.14
N LYS A 251 -29.43 6.98 -32.03
CA LYS A 251 -30.08 5.81 -32.60
C LYS A 251 -30.55 4.86 -31.51
N ASP A 252 -31.41 3.92 -31.89
CA ASP A 252 -31.79 2.81 -31.03
C ASP A 252 -30.56 1.99 -30.59
N VAL A 253 -30.58 1.50 -29.34
CA VAL A 253 -29.46 0.76 -28.73
C VAL A 253 -29.03 -0.44 -29.57
N GLU A 254 -29.97 -1.28 -30.00
CA GLU A 254 -29.64 -2.50 -30.76
C GLU A 254 -28.99 -2.14 -32.09
N THR A 255 -29.55 -1.14 -32.78
CA THR A 255 -29.02 -0.67 -34.06
C THR A 255 -27.62 -0.09 -33.90
N GLU A 256 -27.41 0.80 -32.95
CA GLU A 256 -26.14 1.53 -32.82
C GLU A 256 -25.01 0.66 -32.30
N VAL A 257 -25.29 -0.24 -31.34
CA VAL A 257 -24.31 -1.23 -30.89
C VAL A 257 -23.92 -2.14 -32.04
N HIS A 258 -24.89 -2.61 -32.85
CA HIS A 258 -24.58 -3.44 -34.00
C HIS A 258 -23.73 -2.71 -35.05
N ASP A 259 -24.06 -1.44 -35.35
CA ASP A 259 -23.29 -0.60 -36.27
C ASP A 259 -21.83 -0.42 -35.79
N TRP A 260 -21.63 -0.15 -34.50
CA TRP A 260 -20.30 0.04 -33.93
C TRP A 260 -19.48 -1.26 -33.85
N LEU A 261 -20.10 -2.39 -33.49
CA LEU A 261 -19.44 -3.69 -33.52
C LEU A 261 -19.01 -4.07 -34.95
N ASN A 262 -19.86 -3.80 -35.96
CA ASN A 262 -19.52 -4.05 -37.36
C ASN A 262 -18.39 -3.13 -37.86
N TYR A 263 -18.32 -1.90 -37.36
CA TYR A 263 -17.22 -0.98 -37.67
C TYR A 263 -15.86 -1.56 -37.24
N TRP A 264 -15.81 -2.19 -36.06
CA TRP A 264 -14.59 -2.75 -35.49
C TRP A 264 -14.28 -4.19 -35.88
N ALA A 265 -15.25 -4.97 -36.35
CA ALA A 265 -15.08 -6.37 -36.74
C ALA A 265 -13.89 -6.66 -37.67
N PRO A 266 -13.56 -5.81 -38.68
CA PRO A 266 -12.40 -6.04 -39.53
C PRO A 266 -11.04 -5.95 -38.81
N ILE A 267 -11.00 -5.26 -37.66
CA ILE A 267 -9.77 -4.98 -36.90
C ILE A 267 -9.64 -5.93 -35.71
N LEU A 268 -10.70 -6.07 -34.90
CA LEU A 268 -10.68 -6.85 -33.65
C LEU A 268 -10.80 -8.38 -33.88
N GLY A 269 -11.14 -8.79 -35.10
CA GLY A 269 -11.22 -10.19 -35.50
C GLY A 269 -12.60 -10.81 -35.23
N SER A 270 -12.62 -12.09 -34.85
CA SER A 270 -13.86 -12.83 -34.67
C SER A 270 -14.43 -12.66 -33.26
N GLY A 271 -15.76 -12.70 -33.13
CA GLY A 271 -16.43 -12.74 -31.84
C GLY A 271 -16.45 -11.40 -31.10
N VAL A 272 -16.44 -10.29 -31.83
CA VAL A 272 -16.56 -8.94 -31.23
C VAL A 272 -17.88 -8.82 -30.47
N HIS A 273 -17.81 -8.42 -29.21
CA HIS A 273 -18.95 -8.26 -28.29
C HIS A 273 -18.71 -7.14 -27.29
#